data_AF-A0A1H8B576-F1
#
_entry.id   AF-A0A1H8B576-F1
#
_cell.length_a   1.000
_cell.length_b   1.000
_cell.length_c   1.000
_cell.angle_alpha   90.00
_cell.angle_beta   90.00
_cell.angle_gamma   90.00
#
_symmetry.space_group_name_H-M   'P 1'
#
loop_
_entity.id
_entity.type
_entity.pdbx_description
1 polymer ?
#
loop_
_entity_poly.entity_id
_entity_poly.type
_entity_poly.pdbx_seq_one_letter_code
_entity_poly.pdbx_strand_id
1 'polypeptide(L)'
;MMPVWNQSTPPKDPNHVFNLHGPGKTGRDLWLSKNFAGSFTGDGNSEYVIDPGHPDAADYTINVLKHVAAHYDVDGIHMDLIRYMGTDWGYNPTSVDRFNQRYGRTGLPDPNDETWKAWRREQVNHLVEKAYANLLAVKPNLVVSAATIAWGNGPKTIDEYKASLTMNSALQDWNRWLETGAIDLAIPMNYFREYDPTQKQYYENWLAWEKDHQYKRRISAGVGLYLNSIPDGLTQIRKARQPSVSGNKLAGVHLYSYAVTNKDGVPNSEFYAALSEPSPYDNQTPVLAEQVAPPVLPWKAQPITGHLTGKVLYSNGTISDNETVTIRGPESRTVQTDGSGDYSAIDLKPGTYTITCGKISKTVSITAGKVTQANLTD
;
A
#
# COMPACT_ATOMS: atom_id res chain seq x y z
N MET A 1 -0.46 -8.72 -1.43
CA MET A 1 -0.80 -10.13 -1.34
C MET A 1 -1.56 -10.30 -0.06
N MET A 2 -2.88 -10.41 -0.16
CA MET A 2 -3.71 -10.54 1.04
C MET A 2 -3.87 -12.01 1.38
N PRO A 3 -3.54 -12.42 2.61
CA PRO A 3 -3.82 -13.77 3.07
C PRO A 3 -5.31 -14.03 3.01
N VAL A 4 -5.68 -15.17 2.44
CA VAL A 4 -7.06 -15.65 2.39
C VAL A 4 -7.25 -16.93 3.19
N TRP A 5 -6.18 -17.68 3.48
CA TRP A 5 -6.26 -18.89 4.28
C TRP A 5 -4.89 -19.26 4.86
N ASN A 6 -4.85 -19.89 6.03
CA ASN A 6 -3.59 -20.31 6.69
C ASN A 6 -3.67 -21.64 7.44
N GLN A 7 -4.73 -22.43 7.22
CA GLN A 7 -4.90 -23.74 7.86
C GLN A 7 -4.66 -24.88 6.87
N SER A 8 -4.27 -26.04 7.40
CA SER A 8 -4.05 -27.26 6.59
C SER A 8 -5.33 -27.84 6.00
N THR A 9 -6.48 -27.57 6.61
CA THR A 9 -7.80 -27.97 6.09
C THR A 9 -8.47 -26.80 5.38
N PRO A 10 -9.14 -26.98 4.24
CA PRO A 10 -9.89 -25.91 3.58
C PRO A 10 -10.99 -25.29 4.45
N PRO A 11 -11.39 -24.03 4.20
CA PRO A 11 -12.55 -23.42 4.84
C PRO A 11 -13.83 -24.23 4.57
N LYS A 12 -14.76 -24.24 5.53
CA LYS A 12 -16.00 -25.02 5.42
C LYS A 12 -17.02 -24.41 4.45
N ASP A 13 -17.05 -23.10 4.31
CA ASP A 13 -17.99 -22.42 3.41
C ASP A 13 -17.58 -22.66 1.94
N PRO A 14 -18.42 -23.31 1.11
CA PRO A 14 -18.09 -23.55 -0.29
C PRO A 14 -17.89 -22.26 -1.09
N ASN A 15 -18.45 -21.13 -0.65
CA ASN A 15 -18.31 -19.83 -1.31
C ASN A 15 -17.08 -19.04 -0.86
N HIS A 16 -16.28 -19.59 0.06
CA HIS A 16 -15.06 -18.94 0.50
C HIS A 16 -14.08 -18.78 -0.68
N VAL A 17 -13.42 -17.62 -0.80
CA VAL A 17 -12.50 -17.30 -1.91
C VAL A 17 -11.42 -18.36 -2.13
N PHE A 18 -10.88 -18.95 -1.05
CA PHE A 18 -9.95 -20.08 -1.16
C PHE A 18 -10.56 -21.31 -1.85
N ASN A 19 -11.83 -21.64 -1.60
CA ASN A 19 -12.47 -22.81 -2.22
C ASN A 19 -12.83 -22.53 -3.69
N LEU A 20 -13.27 -21.30 -3.98
CA LEU A 20 -13.65 -20.88 -5.32
C LEU A 20 -12.43 -20.65 -6.23
N HIS A 21 -11.31 -20.19 -5.67
CA HIS A 21 -10.16 -19.69 -6.43
C HIS A 21 -8.78 -20.20 -5.98
N GLY A 22 -8.75 -21.29 -5.21
CA GLY A 22 -7.55 -21.87 -4.57
C GLY A 22 -6.77 -22.89 -5.41
N PRO A 23 -5.93 -23.74 -4.76
CA PRO A 23 -4.94 -24.58 -5.45
C PRO A 23 -5.47 -25.57 -6.49
N GLY A 24 -6.76 -25.94 -6.40
CA GLY A 24 -7.42 -26.85 -7.36
C GLY A 24 -7.96 -26.16 -8.61
N LYS A 25 -7.76 -24.85 -8.76
CA LYS A 25 -8.24 -24.06 -9.90
C LYS A 25 -7.12 -23.80 -10.90
N THR A 26 -7.50 -23.42 -12.13
CA THR A 26 -6.57 -23.20 -13.24
C THR A 26 -6.96 -21.96 -14.04
N GLY A 27 -6.01 -21.38 -14.78
CA GLY A 27 -6.26 -20.21 -15.60
C GLY A 27 -6.82 -19.05 -14.77
N ARG A 28 -7.85 -18.37 -15.31
CA ARG A 28 -8.47 -17.19 -14.71
C ARG A 28 -9.19 -17.45 -13.38
N ASP A 29 -9.52 -18.71 -13.08
CA ASP A 29 -10.16 -19.07 -11.81
C ASP A 29 -9.14 -19.26 -10.68
N LEU A 30 -7.83 -19.35 -10.98
CA LEU A 30 -6.79 -19.47 -9.96
C LEU A 30 -6.28 -18.10 -9.52
N TRP A 31 -6.71 -17.63 -8.35
CA TRP A 31 -6.36 -16.29 -7.86
C TRP A 31 -5.13 -16.27 -6.95
N LEU A 32 -4.71 -17.44 -6.46
CA LEU A 32 -3.58 -17.52 -5.55
C LEU A 32 -2.26 -17.20 -6.24
N SER A 33 -1.37 -16.54 -5.50
CA SER A 33 0.01 -16.35 -5.92
C SER A 33 0.82 -17.63 -5.72
N LYS A 34 1.84 -17.78 -6.54
CA LYS A 34 2.87 -18.81 -6.38
C LYS A 34 4.22 -18.14 -6.18
N ASN A 35 5.11 -18.84 -5.49
CA ASN A 35 6.53 -18.56 -5.59
C ASN A 35 7.11 -19.14 -6.90
N PHE A 36 8.36 -18.81 -7.20
CA PHE A 36 9.05 -19.22 -8.43
C PHE A 36 9.20 -20.74 -8.55
N ALA A 37 9.27 -21.46 -7.42
CA ALA A 37 9.28 -22.92 -7.36
C ALA A 37 7.90 -23.56 -7.60
N GLY A 38 6.84 -22.75 -7.74
CA GLY A 38 5.47 -23.20 -7.98
C GLY A 38 4.65 -23.51 -6.73
N SER A 39 5.18 -23.25 -5.54
CA SER A 39 4.46 -23.41 -4.26
C SER A 39 3.49 -22.25 -4.02
N PHE A 40 2.34 -22.56 -3.41
CA PHE A 40 1.34 -21.56 -2.99
C PHE A 40 1.63 -20.97 -1.61
N THR A 41 2.55 -21.57 -0.87
CA THR A 41 2.94 -21.19 0.49
C THR A 41 4.46 -21.08 0.57
N GLY A 42 4.96 -20.21 1.45
CA GLY A 42 6.40 -20.00 1.62
C GLY A 42 7.04 -20.98 2.59
N ASP A 43 8.37 -21.00 2.64
CA ASP A 43 9.12 -21.79 3.62
C ASP A 43 8.78 -21.31 5.05
N GLY A 44 8.10 -22.17 5.82
CA GLY A 44 7.68 -21.86 7.20
C GLY A 44 6.45 -20.95 7.32
N ASN A 45 5.83 -20.54 6.22
CA ASN A 45 4.57 -19.78 6.21
C ASN A 45 3.45 -20.63 5.58
N SER A 46 2.31 -20.76 6.26
CA SER A 46 1.12 -21.49 5.79
C SER A 46 0.11 -20.61 5.06
N GLU A 47 0.40 -19.32 4.88
CA GLU A 47 -0.52 -18.38 4.26
C GLU A 47 -0.64 -18.59 2.74
N TYR A 48 -1.86 -18.87 2.33
CA TYR A 48 -2.31 -18.74 0.96
C TYR A 48 -2.72 -17.30 0.71
N VAL A 49 -2.12 -16.70 -0.30
CA VAL A 49 -2.31 -15.28 -0.61
C VAL A 49 -2.82 -15.08 -2.03
N ILE A 50 -3.68 -14.10 -2.22
CA ILE A 50 -4.12 -13.69 -3.56
C ILE A 50 -3.08 -12.81 -4.26
N ASP A 51 -2.97 -12.97 -5.58
CA ASP A 51 -1.96 -12.32 -6.41
C ASP A 51 -2.42 -10.94 -6.95
N PRO A 52 -1.72 -9.83 -6.65
CA PRO A 52 -2.04 -8.50 -7.17
C PRO A 52 -2.01 -8.41 -8.70
N GLY A 53 -1.25 -9.27 -9.37
CA GLY A 53 -1.19 -9.37 -10.82
C GLY A 53 -2.33 -10.17 -11.44
N HIS A 54 -3.24 -10.74 -10.64
CA HIS A 54 -4.48 -11.36 -11.14
C HIS A 54 -5.65 -10.37 -11.10
N PRO A 55 -6.12 -9.82 -12.23
CA PRO A 55 -7.08 -8.73 -12.20
C PRO A 55 -8.41 -9.01 -11.48
N ASP A 56 -9.00 -10.21 -11.60
CA ASP A 56 -10.23 -10.51 -10.84
C ASP A 56 -9.98 -10.60 -9.32
N ALA A 57 -8.77 -10.97 -8.90
CA ALA A 57 -8.40 -11.06 -7.49
C ALA A 57 -8.14 -9.66 -6.90
N ALA A 58 -7.54 -8.77 -7.71
CA ALA A 58 -7.42 -7.35 -7.41
C ALA A 58 -8.81 -6.69 -7.28
N ASP A 59 -9.73 -6.99 -8.20
CA ASP A 59 -11.11 -6.47 -8.14
C ASP A 59 -11.88 -6.98 -6.94
N TYR A 60 -11.78 -8.28 -6.66
CA TYR A 60 -12.36 -8.87 -5.45
C TYR A 60 -11.86 -8.17 -4.19
N THR A 61 -10.55 -7.93 -4.09
CA THR A 61 -9.95 -7.19 -2.98
C THR A 61 -10.60 -5.83 -2.80
N ILE A 62 -10.66 -5.04 -3.88
CA ILE A 62 -11.20 -3.69 -3.83
C ILE A 62 -12.68 -3.75 -3.41
N ASN A 63 -13.43 -4.74 -3.89
CA ASN A 63 -14.82 -4.93 -3.49
C ASN A 63 -14.97 -5.28 -2.01
N VAL A 64 -14.07 -6.08 -1.43
CA VAL A 64 -14.03 -6.32 0.04
C VAL A 64 -13.78 -5.01 0.80
N LEU A 65 -12.79 -4.21 0.38
CA LEU A 65 -12.49 -2.93 1.02
C LEU A 65 -13.67 -1.95 0.92
N LYS A 66 -14.30 -1.85 -0.26
CA LYS A 66 -15.50 -1.05 -0.49
C LYS A 66 -16.67 -1.53 0.36
N HIS A 67 -16.84 -2.84 0.49
CA HIS A 67 -17.89 -3.41 1.32
C HIS A 67 -17.72 -2.98 2.78
N VAL A 68 -16.49 -3.00 3.31
CA VAL A 68 -16.21 -2.49 4.66
C VAL A 68 -16.59 -1.00 4.76
N ALA A 69 -16.09 -0.17 3.84
CA ALA A 69 -16.34 1.27 3.86
C ALA A 69 -17.84 1.65 3.69
N ALA A 70 -18.63 0.83 2.99
CA ALA A 70 -20.05 1.08 2.73
C ALA A 70 -20.97 0.58 3.85
N HIS A 71 -20.57 -0.45 4.61
CA HIS A 71 -21.45 -1.14 5.55
C HIS A 71 -21.04 -0.98 7.02
N TYR A 72 -19.87 -0.40 7.29
CA TYR A 72 -19.40 -0.15 8.65
C TYR A 72 -19.06 1.33 8.81
N ASP A 73 -19.37 1.88 9.98
CA ASP A 73 -19.00 3.25 10.31
C ASP A 73 -17.53 3.31 10.74
N VAL A 74 -16.65 3.33 9.73
CA VAL A 74 -15.20 3.43 9.90
C VAL A 74 -14.69 4.79 9.42
N ASP A 75 -13.73 5.36 10.14
CA ASP A 75 -13.06 6.60 9.75
C ASP A 75 -12.02 6.39 8.64
N GLY A 76 -11.54 5.16 8.50
CA GLY A 76 -10.48 4.83 7.57
C GLY A 76 -10.37 3.35 7.25
N ILE A 77 -9.59 3.07 6.20
CA ILE A 77 -9.16 1.72 5.81
C ILE A 77 -7.63 1.70 5.87
N HIS A 78 -7.09 0.78 6.68
CA HIS A 78 -5.65 0.54 6.79
C HIS A 78 -5.31 -0.75 6.04
N MET A 79 -4.53 -0.64 4.96
CA MET A 79 -4.13 -1.76 4.12
C MET A 79 -2.79 -2.33 4.61
N ASP A 80 -2.83 -3.53 5.19
CA ASP A 80 -1.64 -4.33 5.44
C ASP A 80 -1.42 -5.34 4.30
N LEU A 81 -0.17 -5.79 4.14
CA LEU A 81 0.27 -6.76 3.14
C LEU A 81 -0.05 -6.38 1.69
N ILE A 82 -0.20 -5.08 1.40
CA ILE A 82 -0.33 -4.54 0.05
C ILE A 82 1.03 -4.53 -0.69
N ARG A 83 1.60 -5.72 -0.89
CA ARG A 83 2.94 -6.01 -1.44
C ARG A 83 3.05 -7.46 -1.93
N TYR A 84 4.19 -7.89 -2.47
CA TYR A 84 4.51 -9.32 -2.57
C TYR A 84 5.27 -9.80 -1.32
N MET A 85 5.27 -11.12 -1.06
CA MET A 85 5.92 -11.73 0.11
C MET A 85 7.44 -11.77 -0.03
N GLY A 86 7.98 -11.65 -1.24
CA GLY A 86 9.41 -11.66 -1.53
C GLY A 86 9.69 -11.57 -3.02
N THR A 87 10.98 -11.50 -3.37
CA THR A 87 11.50 -11.46 -4.74
C THR A 87 11.03 -12.62 -5.61
N ASP A 88 10.77 -13.78 -5.01
CA ASP A 88 10.40 -15.02 -5.68
C ASP A 88 8.89 -15.22 -5.78
N TRP A 89 8.06 -14.26 -5.35
CA TRP A 89 6.59 -14.36 -5.42
C TRP A 89 5.97 -13.61 -6.61
N GLY A 90 4.70 -13.88 -6.89
CA GLY A 90 3.95 -13.24 -7.97
C GLY A 90 3.81 -14.08 -9.23
N TYR A 91 4.11 -15.38 -9.15
CA TYR A 91 4.09 -16.32 -10.28
C TYR A 91 2.71 -16.96 -10.49
N ASN A 92 1.64 -16.19 -10.24
CA ASN A 92 0.32 -16.57 -10.71
C ASN A 92 0.32 -16.71 -12.25
N PRO A 93 -0.20 -17.82 -12.83
CA PRO A 93 -0.14 -18.04 -14.28
C PRO A 93 -0.74 -16.91 -15.11
N THR A 94 -1.89 -16.35 -14.69
CA THR A 94 -2.52 -15.23 -15.40
C THR A 94 -1.68 -13.96 -15.35
N SER A 95 -1.00 -13.68 -14.24
CA SER A 95 -0.07 -12.55 -14.15
C SER A 95 1.13 -12.72 -15.09
N VAL A 96 1.69 -13.94 -15.14
CA VAL A 96 2.82 -14.28 -16.02
C VAL A 96 2.43 -14.21 -17.49
N ASP A 97 1.25 -14.70 -17.86
CA ASP A 97 0.75 -14.65 -19.25
C ASP A 97 0.56 -13.20 -19.70
N ARG A 98 -0.03 -12.34 -18.85
CA ARG A 98 -0.17 -10.90 -19.12
C ARG A 98 1.19 -10.21 -19.30
N PHE A 99 2.15 -10.52 -18.43
CA PHE A 99 3.52 -10.02 -18.57
C PHE A 99 4.15 -10.47 -19.89
N ASN A 100 4.07 -11.75 -20.22
CA ASN A 100 4.61 -12.31 -21.45
C ASN A 100 3.98 -11.67 -22.69
N GLN A 101 2.66 -11.49 -22.69
CA GLN A 101 1.95 -10.80 -23.75
C GLN A 101 2.42 -9.35 -23.91
N ARG A 102 2.55 -8.59 -22.82
CA ARG A 102 2.96 -7.18 -22.85
C ARG A 102 4.38 -6.99 -23.38
N TYR A 103 5.30 -7.87 -23.01
CA TYR A 103 6.72 -7.72 -23.33
C TYR A 103 7.22 -8.63 -24.45
N GLY A 104 6.31 -9.37 -25.12
CA GLY A 104 6.68 -10.31 -26.19
C GLY A 104 7.60 -11.43 -25.70
N ARG A 105 7.37 -11.92 -24.48
CA ARG A 105 8.17 -12.95 -23.81
C ARG A 105 7.39 -14.26 -23.68
N THR A 106 8.07 -15.30 -23.20
CA THR A 106 7.47 -16.62 -22.92
C THR A 106 8.10 -17.23 -21.67
N GLY A 107 7.40 -18.20 -21.07
CA GLY A 107 7.90 -18.92 -19.89
C GLY A 107 7.83 -18.12 -18.59
N LEU A 108 8.52 -18.61 -17.56
CA LEU A 108 8.61 -17.94 -16.27
C LEU A 108 9.75 -16.92 -16.28
N PRO A 109 9.50 -15.64 -15.96
CA PRO A 109 10.56 -14.65 -15.83
C PRO A 109 11.46 -14.94 -14.62
N ASP A 110 12.76 -14.66 -14.74
CA ASP A 110 13.69 -14.75 -13.62
C ASP A 110 13.26 -13.81 -12.47
N PRO A 111 13.28 -14.24 -11.19
CA PRO A 111 12.93 -13.39 -10.04
C PRO A 111 13.70 -12.06 -9.97
N ASN A 112 14.94 -12.05 -10.48
CA ASN A 112 15.82 -10.89 -10.52
C ASN A 112 15.69 -10.04 -11.80
N ASP A 113 14.86 -10.45 -12.77
CA ASP A 113 14.62 -9.66 -13.97
C ASP A 113 13.97 -8.31 -13.62
N GLU A 114 14.65 -7.22 -13.97
CA GLU A 114 14.19 -5.86 -13.65
C GLU A 114 12.85 -5.50 -14.32
N THR A 115 12.56 -6.07 -15.49
CA THR A 115 11.27 -5.90 -16.18
C THR A 115 10.16 -6.59 -15.39
N TRP A 116 10.44 -7.78 -14.85
CA TRP A 116 9.48 -8.53 -14.04
C TRP A 116 9.24 -7.89 -12.67
N LYS A 117 10.30 -7.38 -12.02
CA LYS A 117 10.14 -6.57 -10.80
C LYS A 117 9.33 -5.31 -11.07
N ALA A 118 9.59 -4.62 -12.18
CA ALA A 118 8.84 -3.42 -12.57
C ALA A 118 7.36 -3.73 -12.83
N TRP A 119 7.06 -4.80 -13.57
CA TRP A 119 5.70 -5.29 -13.79
C TRP A 119 4.96 -5.55 -12.48
N ARG A 120 5.58 -6.30 -11.55
CA ARG A 120 4.96 -6.62 -10.26
C ARG A 120 4.70 -5.36 -9.43
N ARG A 121 5.65 -4.42 -9.35
CA ARG A 121 5.44 -3.12 -8.69
C ARG A 121 4.26 -2.35 -9.31
N GLU A 122 4.16 -2.35 -10.64
CA GLU A 122 3.05 -1.72 -11.37
C GLU A 122 1.70 -2.34 -10.98
N GLN A 123 1.60 -3.66 -10.84
CA GLN A 123 0.34 -4.30 -10.42
C GLN A 123 -0.09 -3.86 -9.01
N VAL A 124 0.86 -3.72 -8.08
CA VAL A 124 0.55 -3.20 -6.73
C VAL A 124 0.15 -1.71 -6.80
N ASN A 125 0.83 -0.91 -7.62
CA ASN A 125 0.49 0.50 -7.81
C ASN A 125 -0.93 0.68 -8.35
N HIS A 126 -1.31 -0.09 -9.38
CA HIS A 126 -2.67 -0.06 -9.92
C HIS A 126 -3.70 -0.45 -8.86
N LEU A 127 -3.44 -1.50 -8.07
CA LEU A 127 -4.33 -1.91 -6.99
C LEU A 127 -4.54 -0.78 -5.95
N VAL A 128 -3.47 -0.10 -5.53
CA VAL A 128 -3.54 1.01 -4.56
C VAL A 128 -4.26 2.22 -5.14
N GLU A 129 -3.90 2.66 -6.35
CA GLU A 129 -4.53 3.81 -7.03
C GLU A 129 -6.03 3.56 -7.25
N LYS A 130 -6.40 2.35 -7.69
CA LYS A 130 -7.79 1.93 -7.88
C LYS A 130 -8.56 1.80 -6.57
N ALA A 131 -7.94 1.24 -5.53
CA ALA A 131 -8.54 1.14 -4.19
C ALA A 131 -8.85 2.54 -3.64
N TYR A 132 -7.89 3.47 -3.71
CA TYR A 132 -8.09 4.85 -3.25
C TYR A 132 -9.28 5.52 -3.93
N ALA A 133 -9.30 5.56 -5.27
CA ALA A 133 -10.39 6.19 -6.00
C ALA A 133 -11.75 5.55 -5.70
N ASN A 134 -11.81 4.21 -5.62
CA ASN A 134 -13.07 3.50 -5.35
C ASN A 134 -13.56 3.70 -3.91
N LEU A 135 -12.65 3.74 -2.93
CA LEU A 135 -13.01 3.98 -1.53
C LEU A 135 -13.55 5.40 -1.33
N LEU A 136 -12.90 6.40 -1.92
CA LEU A 136 -13.36 7.79 -1.85
C LEU A 136 -14.67 8.01 -2.62
N ALA A 137 -14.96 7.20 -3.64
CA ALA A 137 -16.26 7.23 -4.31
C ALA A 137 -17.39 6.73 -3.40
N VAL A 138 -17.08 5.85 -2.43
CA VAL A 138 -18.04 5.36 -1.42
C VAL A 138 -18.15 6.33 -0.25
N LYS A 139 -17.01 6.73 0.34
CA LYS A 139 -16.94 7.63 1.50
C LYS A 139 -15.81 8.65 1.29
N PRO A 140 -16.10 9.89 0.81
CA PRO A 140 -15.06 10.86 0.42
C PRO A 140 -14.06 11.24 1.52
N ASN A 141 -14.54 11.27 2.78
CA ASN A 141 -13.73 11.63 3.94
C ASN A 141 -12.95 10.46 4.56
N LEU A 142 -13.07 9.26 4.00
CA LEU A 142 -12.36 8.07 4.49
C LEU A 142 -10.84 8.27 4.41
N VAL A 143 -10.13 7.97 5.50
CA VAL A 143 -8.67 7.96 5.55
C VAL A 143 -8.16 6.63 5.03
N VAL A 144 -7.42 6.64 3.92
CA VAL A 144 -6.80 5.45 3.35
C VAL A 144 -5.33 5.41 3.76
N SER A 145 -4.93 4.42 4.55
CA SER A 145 -3.55 4.25 5.00
C SER A 145 -2.99 2.89 4.61
N ALA A 146 -1.67 2.72 4.66
CA ALA A 146 -1.03 1.44 4.39
C ALA A 146 0.13 1.16 5.34
N ALA A 147 0.28 -0.11 5.75
CA ALA A 147 1.50 -0.61 6.36
C ALA A 147 2.55 -0.82 5.26
N THR A 148 3.68 -0.12 5.38
CA THR A 148 4.69 -0.06 4.32
C THR A 148 6.03 -0.61 4.77
N ILE A 149 6.79 -1.16 3.84
CA ILE A 149 8.03 -1.87 4.14
C ILE A 149 9.20 -0.89 4.25
N ALA A 150 9.92 -1.03 5.36
CA ALA A 150 11.17 -0.37 5.66
C ALA A 150 12.28 -1.40 5.96
N TRP A 151 12.39 -2.47 5.15
CA TRP A 151 13.39 -3.51 5.38
C TRP A 151 14.81 -3.04 5.02
N GLY A 152 15.79 -3.44 5.83
CA GLY A 152 17.19 -3.07 5.63
C GLY A 152 17.48 -1.61 5.98
N ASN A 153 18.61 -1.10 5.48
CA ASN A 153 19.04 0.27 5.76
C ASN A 153 18.14 1.30 5.05
N GLY A 154 17.77 2.36 5.77
CA GLY A 154 17.03 3.48 5.19
C GLY A 154 17.84 4.21 4.10
N PRO A 155 17.20 4.60 2.99
CA PRO A 155 17.88 5.27 1.88
C PRO A 155 18.16 6.73 2.19
N LYS A 156 19.26 7.24 1.65
CA LYS A 156 19.65 8.66 1.72
C LYS A 156 19.37 9.41 0.43
N THR A 157 19.15 8.67 -0.66
CA THR A 157 18.90 9.21 -2.01
C THR A 157 17.78 8.41 -2.68
N ILE A 158 17.17 9.00 -3.71
CA ILE A 158 16.17 8.31 -4.54
C ILE A 158 16.75 7.03 -5.18
N ASP A 159 18.02 7.03 -5.57
CA ASP A 159 18.64 5.85 -6.18
C ASP A 159 18.88 4.74 -5.16
N GLU A 160 19.24 5.09 -3.91
CA GLU A 160 19.27 4.13 -2.80
C GLU A 160 17.85 3.58 -2.50
N TYR A 161 16.80 4.41 -2.55
CA TYR A 161 15.42 3.94 -2.38
C TYR A 161 15.04 2.96 -3.49
N LYS A 162 15.37 3.25 -4.76
CA LYS A 162 15.15 2.34 -5.89
C LYS A 162 15.91 1.01 -5.74
N ALA A 163 17.07 1.01 -5.09
CA ALA A 163 17.87 -0.18 -4.81
C ALA A 163 17.45 -0.93 -3.52
N SER A 164 16.59 -0.34 -2.69
CA SER A 164 16.19 -0.90 -1.39
C SER A 164 15.42 -2.21 -1.48
N LEU A 165 15.32 -2.92 -0.35
CA LEU A 165 14.49 -4.12 -0.21
C LEU A 165 12.99 -3.82 -0.35
N THR A 166 12.57 -2.60 -0.02
CA THR A 166 11.21 -2.11 -0.27
C THR A 166 10.86 -2.21 -1.75
N MET A 167 11.76 -1.77 -2.63
CA MET A 167 11.54 -1.75 -4.07
C MET A 167 11.82 -3.09 -4.75
N ASN A 168 12.78 -3.86 -4.23
CA ASN A 168 13.28 -5.05 -4.92
C ASN A 168 12.83 -6.38 -4.33
N SER A 169 12.48 -6.43 -3.04
CA SER A 169 11.99 -7.65 -2.39
C SER A 169 10.50 -7.59 -2.09
N ALA A 170 10.04 -6.55 -1.39
CA ALA A 170 8.60 -6.36 -1.13
C ALA A 170 7.84 -5.90 -2.38
N LEU A 171 8.55 -5.28 -3.35
CA LEU A 171 7.97 -4.73 -4.58
C LEU A 171 6.85 -3.72 -4.27
N GLN A 172 7.09 -2.86 -3.27
CA GLN A 172 6.11 -1.96 -2.67
C GLN A 172 6.56 -0.50 -2.78
N ASP A 173 6.21 0.17 -3.88
CA ASP A 173 6.65 1.56 -4.13
C ASP A 173 5.77 2.59 -3.41
N TRP A 174 5.85 2.61 -2.08
CA TRP A 174 5.02 3.52 -1.28
C TRP A 174 5.45 4.98 -1.38
N ASN A 175 6.70 5.27 -1.75
CA ASN A 175 7.15 6.63 -2.07
C ASN A 175 6.32 7.23 -3.21
N ARG A 176 6.11 6.46 -4.28
CA ARG A 176 5.20 6.84 -5.37
C ARG A 176 3.77 7.08 -4.87
N TRP A 177 3.26 6.27 -3.94
CA TRP A 177 1.88 6.44 -3.45
C TRP A 177 1.69 7.79 -2.73
N LEU A 178 2.72 8.26 -2.02
CA LEU A 178 2.73 9.59 -1.39
C LEU A 178 2.86 10.72 -2.42
N GLU A 179 3.70 10.55 -3.44
CA GLU A 179 3.85 11.52 -4.55
C GLU A 179 2.58 11.68 -5.38
N THR A 180 1.94 10.55 -5.70
CA THR A 180 0.72 10.51 -6.52
C THR A 180 -0.52 10.85 -5.72
N GLY A 181 -0.47 10.69 -4.40
CA GLY A 181 -1.59 10.89 -3.49
C GLY A 181 -2.51 9.67 -3.33
N ALA A 182 -2.07 8.49 -3.79
CA ALA A 182 -2.83 7.25 -3.81
C ALA A 182 -3.06 6.60 -2.43
N ILE A 183 -2.52 7.19 -1.37
CA ILE A 183 -2.87 6.94 0.03
C ILE A 183 -2.87 8.27 0.78
N ASP A 184 -3.51 8.33 1.94
CA ASP A 184 -3.50 9.50 2.83
C ASP A 184 -2.31 9.46 3.81
N LEU A 185 -1.96 8.26 4.29
CA LEU A 185 -0.94 8.06 5.30
C LEU A 185 -0.16 6.76 5.04
N ALA A 186 1.15 6.86 4.87
CA ALA A 186 2.04 5.69 4.94
C ALA A 186 2.46 5.45 6.39
N ILE A 187 2.50 4.19 6.79
CA ILE A 187 3.00 3.75 8.10
C ILE A 187 4.14 2.75 7.86
N PRO A 188 5.39 3.23 7.67
CA PRO A 188 6.55 2.38 7.52
C PRO A 188 6.77 1.53 8.77
N MET A 189 6.91 0.22 8.56
CA MET A 189 7.16 -0.77 9.60
C MET A 189 8.65 -0.74 9.97
N ASN A 190 9.02 0.29 10.73
CA ASN A 190 10.36 0.55 11.26
C ASN A 190 10.69 -0.39 12.42
N TYR A 191 10.65 -1.69 12.14
CA TYR A 191 10.79 -2.77 13.11
C TYR A 191 12.26 -3.07 13.38
N PHE A 192 12.88 -2.17 14.11
CA PHE A 192 14.30 -2.20 14.42
C PHE A 192 14.54 -2.26 15.92
N ARG A 193 15.61 -2.95 16.32
CA ARG A 193 16.07 -3.03 17.70
C ARG A 193 16.99 -1.85 18.01
N GLU A 194 16.63 -1.04 19.00
CA GLU A 194 17.46 0.10 19.43
C GLU A 194 18.79 -0.35 20.05
N TYR A 195 18.80 -1.50 20.74
CA TYR A 195 20.00 -2.06 21.37
C TYR A 195 20.99 -2.68 20.37
N ASP A 196 20.59 -2.89 19.11
CA ASP A 196 21.46 -3.36 18.04
C ASP A 196 22.01 -2.16 17.25
N PRO A 197 23.34 -1.91 17.24
CA PRO A 197 23.90 -0.71 16.62
C PRO A 197 23.58 -0.57 15.13
N THR A 198 23.47 -1.67 14.40
CA THR A 198 23.16 -1.67 12.96
C THR A 198 21.70 -1.32 12.72
N GLN A 199 20.77 -1.96 13.44
CA GLN A 199 19.34 -1.69 13.31
C GLN A 199 18.96 -0.30 13.83
N LYS A 200 19.62 0.19 14.88
CA LYS A 200 19.51 1.58 15.32
C LYS A 200 19.86 2.57 14.21
N GLN A 201 20.96 2.33 13.49
CA GLN A 201 21.34 3.18 12.36
C GLN A 201 20.33 3.08 11.20
N TYR A 202 19.77 1.89 10.95
CA TYR A 202 18.74 1.69 9.93
C TYR A 202 17.47 2.48 10.26
N TYR A 203 17.02 2.41 11.52
CA TYR A 203 15.89 3.18 12.03
C TYR A 203 16.10 4.69 11.84
N GLU A 204 17.28 5.20 12.22
CA GLU A 204 17.60 6.62 12.09
C GLU A 204 17.64 7.09 10.63
N ASN A 205 18.15 6.26 9.72
CA ASN A 205 18.14 6.58 8.29
C ASN A 205 16.72 6.56 7.70
N TRP A 206 15.87 5.59 8.09
CA TRP A 206 14.47 5.57 7.69
C TRP A 206 13.70 6.78 8.22
N LEU A 207 13.89 7.15 9.49
CA LEU A 207 13.29 8.37 10.04
C LEU A 207 13.72 9.63 9.28
N ALA A 208 15.00 9.73 8.89
CA ALA A 208 15.47 10.86 8.10
C ALA A 208 14.79 10.92 6.73
N TRP A 209 14.74 9.78 6.03
CA TRP A 209 14.03 9.66 4.75
C TRP A 209 12.56 10.04 4.88
N GLU A 210 11.84 9.41 5.80
CA GLU A 210 10.39 9.57 5.97
C GLU A 210 9.97 10.99 6.28
N LYS A 211 10.75 11.71 7.11
CA LYS A 211 10.44 13.10 7.45
C LYS A 211 10.45 14.01 6.21
N ASP A 212 11.36 13.75 5.28
CA ASP A 212 11.61 14.59 4.11
C ASP A 212 10.91 14.10 2.81
N HIS A 213 10.23 12.94 2.84
CA HIS A 213 9.58 12.32 1.66
C HIS A 213 8.07 12.08 1.84
N GLN A 214 7.36 13.03 2.48
CA GLN A 214 5.89 12.95 2.68
C GLN A 214 5.08 13.48 1.47
N TYR A 215 5.69 14.30 0.61
CA TYR A 215 5.10 14.86 -0.61
C TYR A 215 3.71 15.49 -0.40
N LYS A 216 2.68 14.96 -1.08
CA LYS A 216 1.30 15.46 -1.01
C LYS A 216 0.53 14.94 0.20
N ARG A 217 1.14 14.04 0.97
CA ARG A 217 0.50 13.18 1.96
C ARG A 217 1.30 13.21 3.25
N ARG A 218 1.16 12.19 4.10
CA ARG A 218 1.83 12.12 5.39
C ARG A 218 2.46 10.75 5.64
N ILE A 219 3.45 10.75 6.50
CA ILE A 219 4.06 9.53 7.05
C ILE A 219 3.96 9.58 8.57
N SER A 220 3.71 8.41 9.17
CA SER A 220 3.83 8.19 10.61
C SER A 220 4.68 6.95 10.87
N ALA A 221 5.72 7.07 11.70
CA ALA A 221 6.69 5.99 11.89
C ALA A 221 6.08 4.83 12.68
N GLY A 222 6.09 3.61 12.13
CA GLY A 222 5.63 2.39 12.79
C GLY A 222 6.73 1.76 13.64
N VAL A 223 6.79 2.13 14.91
CA VAL A 223 7.78 1.64 15.88
C VAL A 223 7.44 0.21 16.31
N GLY A 224 8.38 -0.73 16.11
CA GLY A 224 8.23 -2.12 16.52
C GLY A 224 8.49 -2.33 18.01
N LEU A 225 7.52 -1.98 18.87
CA LEU A 225 7.70 -1.97 20.32
C LEU A 225 7.99 -3.36 20.90
N TYR A 226 7.32 -4.39 20.38
CA TYR A 226 7.52 -5.80 20.79
C TYR A 226 8.97 -6.31 20.61
N LEU A 227 9.80 -5.61 19.84
CA LEU A 227 11.22 -5.93 19.64
C LEU A 227 12.16 -5.26 20.66
N ASN A 228 11.66 -4.33 21.46
CA ASN A 228 12.47 -3.42 22.25
C ASN A 228 12.10 -3.48 23.75
N SER A 229 13.04 -3.08 24.61
CA SER A 229 12.70 -2.79 26.01
C SER A 229 11.81 -1.54 26.08
N ILE A 230 11.15 -1.27 27.22
CA ILE A 230 10.39 -0.01 27.38
C ILE A 230 11.30 1.22 27.18
N PRO A 231 12.49 1.34 27.81
CA PRO A 231 13.39 2.47 27.58
C PRO A 231 13.81 2.65 26.10
N ASP A 232 14.08 1.55 25.40
CA ASP A 232 14.44 1.56 23.99
C ASP A 232 13.28 2.03 23.09
N GLY A 233 12.07 1.55 23.37
CA GLY A 233 10.85 1.97 22.68
C GLY A 233 10.59 3.46 22.86
N LEU A 234 10.70 3.97 24.09
CA LEU A 234 10.57 5.40 24.40
C LEU A 234 11.65 6.23 23.68
N THR A 235 12.88 5.72 23.60
CA THR A 235 13.96 6.33 22.82
C THR A 235 13.61 6.44 21.33
N GLN A 236 13.11 5.37 20.72
CA GLN A 236 12.69 5.39 19.31
C GLN A 236 11.52 6.35 19.05
N ILE A 237 10.52 6.39 19.94
CA ILE A 237 9.40 7.34 19.86
C ILE A 237 9.92 8.77 19.91
N ARG A 238 10.85 9.07 20.83
CA ARG A 238 11.45 10.41 20.96
C ARG A 238 12.19 10.83 19.68
N LYS A 239 12.96 9.93 19.07
CA LYS A 239 13.64 10.19 17.77
C LYS A 239 12.65 10.47 16.63
N ALA A 240 11.54 9.73 16.57
CA ALA A 240 10.52 9.92 15.54
C ALA A 240 9.83 11.29 15.65
N ARG A 241 9.62 11.78 16.88
CA ARG A 241 9.01 13.10 17.15
C ARG A 241 9.91 14.30 16.84
N GLN A 242 11.23 14.10 16.74
CA GLN A 242 12.16 15.20 16.38
C GLN A 242 12.03 15.58 14.90
N PRO A 243 12.22 16.87 14.53
CA PRO A 243 12.29 17.25 13.13
C PRO A 243 13.51 16.64 12.42
N SER A 244 13.48 16.61 11.09
CA SER A 244 14.66 16.37 10.26
C SER A 244 15.59 17.59 10.28
N VAL A 245 16.76 17.46 9.67
CA VAL A 245 17.69 18.59 9.46
C VAL A 245 17.01 19.71 8.65
N SER A 246 16.10 19.34 7.73
CA SER A 246 15.28 20.26 6.93
C SER A 246 14.12 20.88 7.70
N GLY A 247 13.92 20.54 8.97
CA GLY A 247 12.84 21.03 9.83
C GLY A 247 11.51 20.29 9.67
N ASN A 248 11.42 19.26 8.82
CA ASN A 248 10.19 18.52 8.59
C ASN A 248 9.89 17.55 9.72
N LYS A 249 8.61 17.35 10.03
CA LYS A 249 8.14 16.42 11.06
C LYS A 249 7.20 15.38 10.46
N LEU A 250 7.27 14.17 10.99
CA LEU A 250 6.27 13.14 10.74
C LEU A 250 4.90 13.59 11.27
N ALA A 251 3.82 13.06 10.70
CA ALA A 251 2.47 13.30 11.20
C ALA A 251 2.24 12.68 12.59
N GLY A 252 3.03 11.67 12.96
CA GLY A 252 2.97 11.04 14.28
C GLY A 252 3.88 9.83 14.38
N VAL A 253 3.55 8.98 15.37
CA VAL A 253 4.17 7.67 15.60
C VAL A 253 3.06 6.63 15.74
N HIS A 254 3.19 5.48 15.07
CA HIS A 254 2.35 4.30 15.27
C HIS A 254 3.10 3.29 16.13
N LEU A 255 2.45 2.82 17.18
CA LEU A 255 3.01 1.93 18.18
C LEU A 255 2.64 0.49 17.83
N TYR A 256 3.48 -0.19 17.05
CA TYR A 256 3.18 -1.55 16.64
C TYR A 256 3.53 -2.57 17.72
N SER A 257 2.57 -3.44 18.02
CA SER A 257 2.71 -4.56 18.94
C SER A 257 1.83 -5.73 18.48
N TYR A 258 2.26 -6.95 18.79
CA TYR A 258 1.39 -8.12 18.74
C TYR A 258 0.65 -8.23 20.08
N ALA A 259 0.81 -9.34 20.81
CA ALA A 259 0.24 -9.49 22.15
C ALA A 259 1.01 -8.68 23.24
N VAL A 260 2.24 -8.24 22.94
CA VAL A 260 3.15 -7.61 23.92
C VAL A 260 3.74 -6.30 23.40
N THR A 261 3.92 -5.32 24.30
CA THR A 261 4.46 -3.98 23.97
C THR A 261 5.95 -3.83 24.24
N ASN A 262 6.62 -4.87 24.71
CA ASN A 262 8.06 -4.87 24.97
C ASN A 262 8.60 -6.31 24.94
N LYS A 263 9.91 -6.44 24.73
CA LYS A 263 10.60 -7.74 24.65
C LYS A 263 10.86 -8.40 26.01
N ASP A 264 10.77 -7.65 27.09
CA ASP A 264 11.21 -8.07 28.43
C ASP A 264 10.09 -8.73 29.24
N GLY A 265 8.90 -8.90 28.65
CA GLY A 265 7.75 -9.51 29.31
C GLY A 265 7.13 -8.63 30.41
N VAL A 266 7.47 -7.35 30.45
CA VAL A 266 6.86 -6.38 31.37
C VAL A 266 5.39 -6.21 30.97
N PRO A 267 4.45 -6.13 31.94
CA PRO A 267 3.03 -5.89 31.66
C PRO A 267 2.81 -4.68 30.75
N ASN A 268 1.91 -4.84 29.76
CA ASN A 268 1.60 -3.77 28.81
C ASN A 268 1.13 -2.47 29.50
N SER A 269 0.48 -2.58 30.67
CA SER A 269 0.04 -1.44 31.48
C SER A 269 1.19 -0.54 31.92
N GLU A 270 2.37 -1.10 32.22
CA GLU A 270 3.53 -0.30 32.63
C GLU A 270 4.09 0.49 31.44
N PHE A 271 4.09 -0.10 30.24
CA PHE A 271 4.44 0.62 29.02
C PHE A 271 3.44 1.76 28.74
N TYR A 272 2.13 1.51 28.87
CA TYR A 272 1.12 2.55 28.65
C TYR A 272 1.28 3.72 29.61
N ALA A 273 1.54 3.46 30.90
CA ALA A 273 1.83 4.50 31.87
C ALA A 273 3.08 5.30 31.49
N ALA A 274 4.16 4.62 31.09
CA ALA A 274 5.42 5.25 30.71
C ALA A 274 5.34 6.17 29.47
N LEU A 275 4.29 6.06 28.66
CA LEU A 275 4.08 6.97 27.52
C LEU A 275 3.71 8.39 27.99
N SER A 276 2.89 8.51 29.02
CA SER A 276 2.28 9.78 29.45
C SER A 276 2.66 10.23 30.87
N GLU A 277 3.27 9.36 31.67
CA GLU A 277 3.61 9.61 33.07
C GLU A 277 5.10 9.40 33.35
N PRO A 278 5.68 10.09 34.35
CA PRO A 278 7.04 9.79 34.82
C PRO A 278 7.15 8.31 35.23
N SER A 279 8.23 7.65 34.82
CA SER A 279 8.41 6.21 35.04
C SER A 279 9.88 5.87 35.32
N PRO A 280 10.19 4.69 35.90
CA PRO A 280 11.58 4.27 36.06
C PRO A 280 12.27 3.94 34.72
N TYR A 281 11.52 3.88 33.61
CA TYR A 281 12.04 3.56 32.29
C TYR A 281 12.59 4.77 31.54
N ASP A 282 12.24 5.99 31.97
CA ASP A 282 12.65 7.22 31.32
C ASP A 282 12.66 8.38 32.33
N ASN A 283 13.82 8.99 32.51
CA ASN A 283 14.00 10.13 33.44
C ASN A 283 13.73 11.49 32.78
N GLN A 284 13.26 11.51 31.53
CA GLN A 284 12.87 12.72 30.81
C GLN A 284 11.36 12.96 30.87
N THR A 285 10.90 14.09 30.33
CA THR A 285 9.46 14.33 30.12
C THR A 285 8.85 13.19 29.28
N PRO A 286 7.67 12.66 29.69
CA PRO A 286 7.00 11.59 28.97
C PRO A 286 6.77 11.92 27.49
N VAL A 287 6.94 10.91 26.63
CA VAL A 287 6.91 11.09 25.18
C VAL A 287 5.52 11.46 24.63
N LEU A 288 4.46 11.27 25.40
CA LEU A 288 3.08 11.64 25.10
C LEU A 288 2.40 12.25 26.35
N ALA A 289 3.06 13.22 26.99
CA ALA A 289 2.57 13.88 28.20
C ALA A 289 1.26 14.68 28.01
N GLU A 290 0.94 15.05 26.77
CA GLU A 290 -0.24 15.85 26.43
C GLU A 290 -1.12 15.12 25.43
N GLN A 291 -2.43 15.14 25.67
CA GLN A 291 -3.40 14.68 24.70
C GLN A 291 -3.52 15.71 23.57
N VAL A 292 -3.40 15.24 22.33
CA VAL A 292 -3.56 16.07 21.13
C VAL A 292 -4.62 15.47 20.21
N ALA A 293 -5.30 16.34 19.45
CA ALA A 293 -6.22 15.87 18.41
C ALA A 293 -5.46 15.20 17.25
N PRO A 294 -6.08 14.24 16.53
CA PRO A 294 -5.52 13.72 15.30
C PRO A 294 -5.17 14.84 14.31
N PRO A 295 -4.07 14.72 13.55
CA PRO A 295 -3.67 15.74 12.61
C PRO A 295 -4.74 15.91 11.52
N VAL A 296 -5.13 17.16 11.25
CA VAL A 296 -6.01 17.49 10.13
C VAL A 296 -5.29 17.18 8.82
N LEU A 297 -5.92 16.40 7.94
CA LEU A 297 -5.43 16.13 6.59
C LEU A 297 -5.96 17.22 5.66
N PRO A 298 -5.12 18.18 5.19
CA PRO A 298 -5.63 19.36 4.47
C PRO A 298 -6.41 19.02 3.20
N TRP A 299 -5.97 18.00 2.47
CA TRP A 299 -6.62 17.54 1.24
C TRP A 299 -7.96 16.83 1.48
N LYS A 300 -8.29 16.46 2.73
CA LYS A 300 -9.61 15.94 3.12
C LYS A 300 -10.49 17.04 3.70
N ALA A 301 -9.92 17.90 4.56
CA ALA A 301 -10.66 18.96 5.22
C ALA A 301 -11.10 20.07 4.26
N GLN A 302 -10.23 20.45 3.32
CA GLN A 302 -10.48 21.47 2.30
C GLN A 302 -9.89 21.01 0.97
N PRO A 303 -10.53 20.04 0.30
CA PRO A 303 -10.02 19.52 -0.96
C PRO A 303 -10.01 20.62 -2.02
N ILE A 304 -8.87 20.76 -2.71
CA ILE A 304 -8.70 21.66 -3.87
C ILE A 304 -8.57 20.89 -5.19
N THR A 305 -8.52 19.56 -5.12
CA THR A 305 -8.42 18.63 -6.25
C THR A 305 -9.57 17.61 -6.20
N GLY A 306 -9.91 17.04 -7.35
CA GLY A 306 -10.82 15.90 -7.48
C GLY A 306 -10.09 14.66 -7.99
N HIS A 307 -10.83 13.57 -8.15
CA HIS A 307 -10.30 12.31 -8.67
C HIS A 307 -11.11 11.85 -9.87
N LEU A 308 -10.50 11.01 -10.69
CA LEU A 308 -11.12 10.37 -11.84
C LEU A 308 -10.87 8.86 -11.74
N THR A 309 -11.91 8.07 -12.00
CA THR A 309 -11.81 6.62 -12.16
C THR A 309 -12.78 6.15 -13.22
N GLY A 310 -12.49 5.05 -13.89
CA GLY A 310 -13.38 4.48 -14.89
C GLY A 310 -12.76 3.28 -15.56
N LYS A 311 -13.50 2.73 -16.51
CA LYS A 311 -13.11 1.53 -17.25
C LYS A 311 -13.16 1.77 -18.76
N VAL A 312 -12.21 1.21 -19.50
CA VAL A 312 -12.27 1.10 -20.95
C VAL A 312 -12.98 -0.20 -21.30
N LEU A 313 -14.08 -0.09 -22.03
CA LEU A 313 -15.00 -1.19 -22.36
C LEU A 313 -15.12 -1.29 -23.88
N TYR A 314 -14.75 -2.44 -24.43
CA TYR A 314 -14.98 -2.74 -25.84
C TYR A 314 -16.22 -3.60 -26.01
N SER A 315 -17.04 -3.25 -27.00
CA SER A 315 -18.29 -3.94 -27.34
C SER A 315 -18.09 -5.41 -27.74
N ASN A 316 -16.89 -5.76 -28.21
CA ASN A 316 -16.48 -7.14 -28.50
C ASN A 316 -16.02 -7.94 -27.26
N GLY A 317 -16.06 -7.35 -26.05
CA GLY A 317 -15.63 -7.99 -24.82
C GLY A 317 -14.12 -8.06 -24.60
N THR A 318 -13.31 -7.46 -25.49
CA THR A 318 -11.85 -7.36 -25.30
C THR A 318 -11.54 -6.59 -24.01
N ILE A 319 -10.59 -7.10 -23.22
CA ILE A 319 -10.10 -6.42 -22.03
C ILE A 319 -9.01 -5.44 -22.45
N SER A 320 -9.15 -4.19 -22.00
CA SER A 320 -8.15 -3.14 -22.22
C SER A 320 -7.04 -3.24 -21.18
N ASP A 321 -6.02 -4.07 -21.40
CA ASP A 321 -4.88 -4.20 -20.47
C ASP A 321 -3.68 -3.36 -20.96
N ASN A 322 -3.19 -2.46 -20.11
CA ASN A 322 -2.06 -1.57 -20.41
C ASN A 322 -2.28 -0.64 -21.62
N GLU A 323 -3.51 -0.15 -21.78
CA GLU A 323 -3.80 0.90 -22.75
C GLU A 323 -3.65 2.29 -22.16
N THR A 324 -3.17 3.20 -23.01
CA THR A 324 -2.86 4.56 -22.63
C THR A 324 -4.11 5.44 -22.64
N VAL A 325 -4.53 5.84 -21.44
CA VAL A 325 -5.59 6.81 -21.23
C VAL A 325 -4.97 8.20 -21.06
N THR A 326 -5.31 9.11 -21.96
CA THR A 326 -4.86 10.51 -21.92
C THR A 326 -5.98 11.40 -21.40
N ILE A 327 -5.67 12.21 -20.39
CA ILE A 327 -6.60 13.11 -19.70
C ILE A 327 -6.11 14.54 -19.93
N ARG A 328 -6.85 15.34 -20.71
CA ARG A 328 -6.45 16.71 -21.10
C ARG A 328 -7.50 17.73 -20.70
N GLY A 329 -7.07 18.79 -20.02
CA GLY A 329 -7.92 19.91 -19.58
C GLY A 329 -7.06 20.98 -18.90
N PRO A 330 -7.46 21.48 -17.71
CA PRO A 330 -6.63 22.37 -16.87
C PRO A 330 -5.20 21.88 -16.60
N GLU A 331 -5.00 20.57 -16.67
CA GLU A 331 -3.69 19.93 -16.76
C GLU A 331 -3.73 18.71 -17.68
N SER A 332 -2.58 18.12 -17.98
CA SER A 332 -2.47 16.94 -18.82
C SER A 332 -1.85 15.79 -18.03
N ARG A 333 -2.47 14.62 -18.07
CA ARG A 333 -1.95 13.39 -17.45
C ARG A 333 -2.18 12.20 -18.36
N THR A 334 -1.26 11.24 -18.27
CA THR A 334 -1.39 9.95 -18.91
C THR A 334 -1.33 8.86 -17.84
N VAL A 335 -2.25 7.91 -17.94
CA VAL A 335 -2.32 6.71 -17.09
C VAL A 335 -2.49 5.48 -17.97
N GLN A 336 -2.22 4.30 -17.43
CA GLN A 336 -2.48 3.04 -18.12
C GLN A 336 -3.71 2.38 -17.52
N THR A 337 -4.44 1.59 -18.31
CA THR A 337 -5.44 0.67 -17.77
C THR A 337 -4.75 -0.51 -17.09
N ASP A 338 -5.36 -1.00 -16.01
CA ASP A 338 -5.00 -2.27 -15.38
C ASP A 338 -5.55 -3.46 -16.19
N GLY A 339 -5.23 -4.68 -15.76
CA GLY A 339 -5.68 -5.88 -16.48
C GLY A 339 -7.15 -6.24 -16.31
N SER A 340 -7.94 -5.40 -15.64
CA SER A 340 -9.39 -5.44 -15.71
C SER A 340 -9.93 -4.44 -16.73
N GLY A 341 -9.14 -3.44 -17.16
CA GLY A 341 -9.56 -2.32 -18.00
C GLY A 341 -9.76 -1.01 -17.24
N ASP A 342 -9.50 -1.00 -15.94
CA ASP A 342 -9.74 0.17 -15.10
C ASP A 342 -8.56 1.14 -15.14
N TYR A 343 -8.86 2.43 -15.06
CA TYR A 343 -7.87 3.49 -14.95
C TYR A 343 -8.28 4.46 -13.84
N SER A 344 -7.29 5.10 -13.21
CA SER A 344 -7.54 6.10 -12.17
C SER A 344 -6.52 7.24 -12.24
N ALA A 345 -6.97 8.45 -11.94
CA ALA A 345 -6.12 9.62 -11.81
C ALA A 345 -6.49 10.40 -10.53
N ILE A 346 -5.53 10.49 -9.61
CA ILE A 346 -5.71 11.06 -8.27
C ILE A 346 -5.19 12.50 -8.25
N ASP A 347 -5.90 13.41 -7.57
CA ASP A 347 -5.52 14.82 -7.41
C ASP A 347 -5.47 15.59 -8.73
N LEU A 348 -6.56 15.54 -9.51
CA LEU A 348 -6.74 16.37 -10.68
C LEU A 348 -7.27 17.77 -10.29
N LYS A 349 -6.76 18.83 -10.92
CA LYS A 349 -7.33 20.18 -10.79
C LYS A 349 -8.79 20.20 -11.22
N PRO A 350 -9.70 20.90 -10.51
CA PRO A 350 -11.08 21.04 -10.93
C PRO A 350 -11.20 21.69 -12.31
N GLY A 351 -12.18 21.24 -13.11
CA GLY A 351 -12.45 21.76 -14.44
C GLY A 351 -12.85 20.67 -15.43
N THR A 352 -13.01 21.06 -16.69
CA THR A 352 -13.46 20.16 -17.75
C THR A 352 -12.28 19.48 -18.43
N TYR A 353 -12.34 18.16 -18.57
CA TYR A 353 -11.33 17.33 -19.22
C TYR A 353 -11.94 16.52 -20.35
N THR A 354 -11.14 16.29 -21.38
CA THR A 354 -11.38 15.26 -22.38
C THR A 354 -10.47 14.07 -22.07
N ILE A 355 -11.08 12.90 -21.90
CA ILE A 355 -10.41 11.63 -21.64
C ILE A 355 -10.45 10.81 -22.93
N THR A 356 -9.30 10.31 -23.37
CA THR A 356 -9.19 9.54 -24.61
C THR A 356 -8.42 8.23 -24.41
N CYS A 357 -8.90 7.16 -25.03
CA CYS A 357 -8.19 5.89 -25.18
C CYS A 357 -8.35 5.43 -26.64
N GLY A 358 -7.26 5.40 -27.40
CA GLY A 358 -7.33 5.17 -28.85
C GLY A 358 -8.26 6.17 -29.55
N LYS A 359 -9.36 5.68 -30.13
CA LYS A 359 -10.38 6.50 -30.81
C LYS A 359 -11.56 6.90 -29.90
N ILE A 360 -11.66 6.29 -28.72
CA ILE A 360 -12.75 6.56 -27.78
C ILE A 360 -12.43 7.85 -27.03
N SER A 361 -13.41 8.72 -26.88
CA SER A 361 -13.28 9.99 -26.18
C SER A 361 -14.50 10.32 -25.35
N LYS A 362 -14.30 10.95 -24.19
CA LYS A 362 -15.38 11.42 -23.32
C LYS A 362 -14.97 12.71 -22.61
N THR A 363 -15.89 13.67 -22.57
CA THR A 363 -15.70 14.90 -21.77
C THR A 363 -16.34 14.74 -20.40
N VAL A 364 -15.63 15.14 -19.35
CA VAL A 364 -16.10 15.12 -17.95
C VAL A 364 -15.71 16.39 -17.22
N SER A 365 -16.38 16.68 -16.10
CA SER A 365 -16.01 17.78 -15.20
C SER A 365 -15.54 17.21 -13.86
N ILE A 366 -14.30 17.54 -13.49
CA ILE A 366 -13.72 17.18 -12.20
C ILE A 366 -14.10 18.25 -11.18
N THR A 367 -14.62 17.81 -10.03
CA THR A 367 -14.98 18.66 -8.89
C THR A 367 -14.08 18.34 -7.71
N ALA A 368 -13.64 19.36 -6.97
CA ALA A 368 -12.81 19.16 -5.78
C ALA A 368 -13.53 18.29 -4.73
N GLY A 369 -12.78 17.36 -4.11
CA GLY A 369 -13.28 16.46 -3.07
C GLY A 369 -14.20 15.35 -3.56
N LYS A 370 -14.39 15.20 -4.87
CA LYS A 370 -15.25 14.18 -5.47
C LYS A 370 -14.45 13.25 -6.38
N VAL A 371 -14.96 12.02 -6.50
CA VAL A 371 -14.50 11.07 -7.51
C VAL A 371 -15.47 11.11 -8.68
N THR A 372 -14.95 11.45 -9.86
CA THR A 372 -15.70 11.43 -11.11
C THR A 372 -15.57 10.04 -11.73
N GLN A 373 -16.70 9.39 -12.04
CA GLN A 373 -16.71 8.10 -12.72
C GLN A 373 -16.91 8.29 -14.23
N ALA A 374 -16.03 7.68 -15.04
CA ALA A 374 -16.04 7.89 -16.48
C ALA A 374 -15.65 6.62 -17.25
N ASN A 375 -16.61 5.75 -17.57
CA ASN A 375 -16.33 4.67 -18.51
C ASN A 375 -16.18 5.22 -19.94
N LEU A 376 -15.20 4.68 -20.66
CA LEU A 376 -14.96 4.84 -22.09
C LEU A 376 -15.51 3.60 -22.79
N THR A 377 -16.37 3.77 -23.79
CA THR A 377 -16.98 2.68 -24.55
C THR A 377 -16.96 3.05 -26.03
N ASP A 378 -16.65 2.07 -26.89
CA ASP A 378 -16.54 2.24 -28.35
C ASP A 378 -17.87 2.18 -29.11
#